data_AF-A0A958UL77-F1
#
_entry.id   AF-A0A958UL77-F1
#
_cell.length_a   1.000
_cell.length_b   1.000
_cell.length_c   1.000
_cell.angle_alpha   90.00
_cell.angle_beta   90.00
_cell.angle_gamma   90.00
#
_symmetry.space_group_name_H-M   'P 1'
#
loop_
_entity.id
_entity.type
_entity.pdbx_description
1 polymer ?
#
loop_
_entity_poly.entity_id
_entity_poly.type
_entity_poly.pdbx_seq_one_letter_code
_entity_poly.pdbx_strand_id
1 'polypeptide(L)' 'MNFYETFWNHKYLSGETGWDIGYVSTPIKEYIDQLSDKNLKILIPGGGNSYEAEYLFESGFNNV' A
#
# COMPACT_ATOMS: atom_id res chain seq x y z
N MET A 1 -22.72 0.83 15.08
CA MET A 1 -21.33 1.30 15.11
C MET A 1 -20.46 0.16 14.62
N ASN A 2 -19.70 0.33 13.54
CA ASN A 2 -18.77 -0.70 13.07
C ASN A 2 -17.48 -0.60 13.89
N PHE A 3 -17.27 -1.54 14.82
CA PHE A 3 -16.12 -1.52 15.73
C PHE A 3 -14.77 -1.55 15.01
N TYR A 4 -14.69 -2.13 13.80
CA TYR A 4 -13.44 -2.22 13.04
C TYR A 4 -13.03 -0.88 12.42
N GLU A 5 -13.99 -0.15 11.85
CA GLU A 5 -13.76 1.17 11.27
C GLU A 5 -13.27 2.15 12.35
N THR A 6 -13.96 2.16 13.50
CA THR A 6 -13.59 3.04 14.61
C THR A 6 -12.20 2.71 15.17
N PHE A 7 -11.84 1.43 15.24
CA PHE A 7 -10.52 0.99 15.71
C PHE A 7 -9.39 1.51 14.81
N TRP A 8 -9.45 1.25 13.50
CA TRP A 8 -8.39 1.68 12.58
C TRP A 8 -8.31 3.20 12.48
N ASN A 9 -9.46 3.89 12.37
CA ASN A 9 -9.48 5.35 12.30
C ASN A 9 -8.85 5.98 13.55
N HIS A 10 -9.13 5.45 14.74
CA HIS A 10 -8.48 5.92 15.97
C HIS A 10 -6.95 5.77 15.87
N LYS A 11 -6.44 4.60 15.44
CA LYS A 11 -5.00 4.38 15.33
C LYS A 11 -4.32 5.41 14.43
N TYR A 12 -4.89 5.68 13.25
CA TYR A 12 -4.40 6.73 12.36
C TYR A 12 -4.43 8.12 13.01
N LEU A 13 -5.54 8.51 13.64
CA LEU A 13 -5.67 9.82 14.30
C LEU A 13 -4.72 9.98 15.51
N SER A 14 -4.44 8.89 16.22
CA SER A 14 -3.53 8.87 17.36
C SER A 14 -2.04 8.74 16.97
N GLY A 15 -1.73 8.56 15.69
CA GLY A 15 -0.37 8.31 15.22
C GLY A 15 0.20 6.96 15.65
N GLU A 16 -0.66 6.02 16.10
CA GLU A 16 -0.28 4.67 16.48
C GLU A 16 -0.15 3.75 15.25
N THR A 17 0.62 4.21 14.26
CA THR A 17 0.79 3.57 12.94
C THR A 17 2.11 2.80 12.88
N GLY A 18 2.40 1.96 13.87
CA GLY A 18 3.68 1.23 13.95
C GLY A 18 3.93 0.23 12.81
N TRP A 19 2.91 -0.06 11.99
CA TRP A 19 3.04 -0.83 10.76
C TRP A 19 3.47 0.01 9.56
N ASP A 20 3.36 1.33 9.64
CA ASP A 20 3.79 2.24 8.60
C ASP A 20 5.30 2.43 8.67
N ILE A 21 6.00 1.97 7.63
CA ILE A 21 7.46 2.07 7.49
C ILE A 21 7.89 3.36 6.79
N GLY A 22 6.96 4.14 6.23
CA GLY A 22 7.21 5.46 5.64
C GLY A 22 7.76 5.46 4.21
N TYR A 23 7.91 4.29 3.59
CA TYR A 23 8.37 4.11 2.21
C TYR A 23 7.95 2.75 1.68
N VAL A 24 8.11 2.51 0.36
CA VAL A 24 7.79 1.21 -0.25
C VAL A 24 8.61 0.09 0.39
N SER A 25 7.95 -0.99 0.81
CA SER A 25 8.62 -2.14 1.41
C SER A 25 9.64 -2.74 0.44
N THR A 26 10.91 -2.87 0.86
CA THR A 26 12.01 -3.42 0.04
C THR A 26 11.66 -4.75 -0.64
N PRO A 27 11.17 -5.80 0.06
CA PRO A 27 10.81 -7.05 -0.61
C PRO A 27 9.65 -6.90 -1.62
N ILE A 28 8.71 -5.99 -1.39
CA ILE A 28 7.61 -5.73 -2.33
C ILE A 28 8.15 -4.99 -3.56
N LYS A 29 8.99 -3.97 -3.36
CA LYS A 29 9.68 -3.26 -4.43
C LYS A 29 10.46 -4.21 -5.33
N GLU A 30 11.30 -5.07 -4.74
CA GLU A 30 12.09 -6.05 -5.49
C GLU A 30 11.21 -7.02 -6.28
N TYR A 31 10.08 -7.45 -5.70
CA TYR A 31 9.10 -8.27 -6.41
C TYR A 31 8.40 -7.52 -7.56
N ILE A 32 8.13 -6.23 -7.41
CA ILE A 32 7.53 -5.40 -8.47
C ILE A 32 8.54 -5.18 -9.61
N ASP A 33 9.81 -4.99 -9.30
CA ASP A 33 10.86 -4.66 -10.27
C ASP A 33 11.10 -5.78 -11.31
N GLN A 34 10.79 -7.03 -10.97
CA GLN A 34 10.84 -8.16 -11.91
C GLN A 34 9.61 -8.27 -12.82
N LEU A 35 8.51 -7.55 -12.55
CA LEU A 35 7.27 -7.62 -13.33
C LEU A 35 7.36 -6.76 -14.58
N SER A 36 7.38 -7.41 -15.75
CA SER A 36 7.46 -6.74 -17.05
C SER A 36 6.09 -6.34 -17.63
N ASP A 37 5.03 -7.09 -17.34
CA ASP A 37 3.68 -6.75 -17.80
C ASP A 37 3.05 -5.65 -16.93
N LYS A 38 2.96 -4.45 -17.48
CA LYS A 38 2.39 -3.27 -16.80
C LYS A 38 0.86 -3.19 -16.87
N ASN A 39 0.21 -4.14 -17.54
CA ASN A 39 -1.26 -4.21 -17.63
C ASN A 39 -1.90 -5.08 -16.54
N LEU A 40 -1.08 -5.69 -15.67
CA LEU A 40 -1.58 -6.47 -14.53
C LEU A 40 -2.57 -5.65 -13.71
N LYS A 41 -3.66 -6.30 -13.30
CA LYS A 41 -4.63 -5.76 -12.34
C LYS A 41 -4.15 -6.12 -10.94
N ILE A 42 -3.75 -5.11 -10.18
CA ILE A 42 -3.14 -5.28 -8.87
C ILE A 42 -4.16 -4.83 -7.83
N LEU A 43 -4.26 -5.58 -6.73
CA LEU A 43 -5.12 -5.24 -5.59
C LEU A 43 -4.23 -5.13 -4.35
N ILE A 44 -4.31 -3.99 -3.66
CA ILE A 44 -3.61 -3.75 -2.40
C ILE A 44 -4.66 -3.67 -1.27
N PRO A 45 -5.05 -4.80 -0.67
CA PRO A 45 -6.05 -4.80 0.39
C PRO A 45 -5.46 -4.16 1.65
N GLY A 46 -6.17 -3.17 2.21
CA GLY A 46 -5.71 -2.47 3.42
C GLY A 46 -4.42 -1.69 3.20
N GLY A 47 -4.27 -1.02 2.04
CA GLY A 47 -3.03 -0.35 1.63
C GLY A 47 -2.49 0.75 2.54
N GLY A 48 -3.24 1.19 3.55
CA GLY A 48 -2.81 2.23 4.47
C GLY A 48 -2.35 3.49 3.72
N ASN A 49 -1.11 3.93 3.97
CA ASN A 49 -0.53 5.09 3.29
C ASN A 49 -0.10 4.81 1.83
N SER A 50 -0.17 3.55 1.39
CA SER A 50 -0.14 3.14 -0.02
C SER A 50 1.13 3.50 -0.81
N TYR A 51 2.30 3.46 -0.16
CA TYR A 51 3.59 3.65 -0.82
C TYR A 51 3.82 2.67 -1.97
N GLU A 52 3.35 1.43 -1.85
CA GLU A 52 3.40 0.43 -2.92
C GLU A 52 2.55 0.83 -4.13
N ALA A 53 1.38 1.47 -3.91
CA ALA A 53 0.51 1.91 -4.99
C ALA A 53 1.15 3.07 -5.77
N GLU A 54 1.73 4.03 -5.06
CA GLU A 54 2.51 5.12 -5.66
C GLU A 54 3.68 4.56 -6.47
N TYR A 55 4.48 3.66 -5.88
CA TYR A 55 5.60 3.04 -6.58
C TYR A 55 5.18 2.28 -7.84
N LEU A 56 4.08 1.53 -7.79
CA LEU A 56 3.50 0.84 -8.95
C LEU A 56 3.09 1.82 -10.03
N PHE A 57 2.40 2.89 -9.67
CA PHE A 57 1.97 3.92 -10.62
C PHE A 57 3.17 4.59 -11.30
N GLU A 58 4.18 5.01 -10.53
CA GLU A 58 5.43 5.57 -11.06
C GLU A 58 6.22 4.58 -11.92
N SER A 59 6.12 3.28 -11.62
CA SER A 59 6.71 2.19 -12.41
C SER A 59 5.92 1.83 -13.68
N GLY A 60 4.85 2.57 -13.98
CA GLY A 60 4.06 2.47 -15.22
C GLY A 60 2.88 1.50 -15.16
N PHE A 61 2.52 0.97 -13.99
CA PHE A 61 1.30 0.17 -13.83
C PHE A 61 0.08 1.09 -13.79
N ASN A 62 -0.92 0.79 -14.63
CA ASN A 62 -2.09 1.66 -14.80
C ASN A 62 -3.36 1.10 -14.14
N ASN A 63 -3.30 -0.13 -13.60
CA ASN A 63 -4.44 -0.84 -13.00
C ASN A 63 -4.12 -1.31 -11.57
N VAL A 64 -3.77 -0.35 -10.70
CA VAL A 64 -3.44 -0.59 -9.29
C VAL A 64 -4.48 0.03 -8.36
#